data_AF-A0A447CSF7-F1
#
_entry.id   AF-A0A447CSF7-F1
#
_cell.length_a   1.000
_cell.length_b   1.000
_cell.length_c   1.000
_cell.angle_alpha   90.00
_cell.angle_beta   90.00
_cell.angle_gamma   90.00
#
_symmetry.space_group_name_H-M   'P 1'
#
loop_
_entity.id
_entity.type
_entity.pdbx_description
1 polymer ?
#
loop_
_entity_poly.entity_id
_entity_poly.type
_entity_poly.pdbx_seq_one_letter_code
_entity_poly.pdbx_strand_id
1 'polypeptide(L)'
;MAGRDDLPFEPDLETDDIDDELDVHYRALRSIALDYIEEHAVPEDVVSALLVDVAIELRKVGYVLETEKPSVTGLKLELDRWRADFDGVVRSHKKEAESFLEEMRDAMADADSLERAVAERGEDDDTDADDEEALAAEREAEAAGQAASRGGSGTDTVAEPEPAAPRTGIRSHPGSKTEH
;
A
#
# COMPACT_ATOMS: atom_id res chain seq x y z
N MET A 1 -35.85 -30.53 -44.84
CA MET A 1 -35.98 -30.47 -43.36
C MET A 1 -34.63 -30.85 -42.80
N ALA A 2 -33.75 -29.85 -42.65
CA ALA A 2 -33.36 -29.19 -41.38
C ALA A 2 -32.08 -29.88 -40.87
N GLY A 3 -30.88 -29.31 -41.01
CA GLY A 3 -30.52 -27.97 -40.58
C GLY A 3 -30.12 -28.03 -39.10
N ARG A 4 -29.01 -28.71 -38.84
CA ARG A 4 -28.31 -28.94 -37.56
C ARG A 4 -26.85 -29.13 -37.98
N ASP A 5 -25.87 -28.31 -37.65
CA ASP A 5 -25.71 -27.45 -36.49
C ASP A 5 -24.84 -26.25 -36.89
N ASP A 6 -25.48 -25.13 -37.28
CA ASP A 6 -24.87 -23.81 -37.08
C ASP A 6 -25.05 -23.50 -35.59
N LEU A 7 -24.24 -24.16 -34.75
CA LEU A 7 -23.96 -23.61 -33.44
C LEU A 7 -23.19 -22.31 -33.70
N PRO A 8 -23.72 -21.13 -33.33
CA PRO A 8 -22.90 -19.95 -33.35
C PRO A 8 -21.67 -20.27 -32.49
N PHE A 9 -20.47 -20.11 -33.07
CA PHE A 9 -19.28 -19.87 -32.28
C PHE A 9 -19.70 -18.87 -31.22
N GLU A 10 -19.75 -19.31 -29.95
CA GLU A 10 -19.96 -18.38 -28.86
C GLU A 10 -18.86 -17.33 -29.01
N PRO A 11 -19.24 -16.06 -29.20
CA PRO A 11 -18.31 -15.02 -29.60
C PRO A 11 -17.33 -14.86 -28.45
N ASP A 12 -16.05 -15.18 -28.69
CA ASP A 12 -14.84 -14.53 -28.16
C ASP A 12 -14.95 -13.84 -26.78
N LEU A 13 -15.67 -14.44 -25.83
CA LEU A 13 -15.59 -14.09 -24.43
C LEU A 13 -14.21 -14.57 -23.97
N GLU A 14 -13.24 -13.75 -23.62
CA GLU A 14 -13.05 -12.30 -23.65
C GLU A 14 -11.59 -12.27 -23.17
N THR A 15 -10.61 -12.38 -24.09
CA THR A 15 -9.21 -12.64 -23.65
C THR A 15 -8.68 -11.50 -22.79
N ASP A 16 -9.14 -10.27 -23.09
CA ASP A 16 -8.84 -9.07 -22.31
C ASP A 16 -9.46 -9.10 -20.89
N ASP A 17 -10.68 -9.63 -20.70
CA ASP A 17 -11.30 -9.69 -19.36
C ASP A 17 -10.66 -10.76 -18.45
N ILE A 18 -10.12 -11.84 -19.03
CA ILE A 18 -9.35 -12.84 -18.27
C ILE A 18 -8.01 -12.25 -17.79
N ASP A 19 -7.35 -11.48 -18.65
CA ASP A 19 -6.07 -10.84 -18.30
C ASP A 19 -6.26 -9.77 -17.21
N ASP A 20 -7.35 -9.00 -17.27
CA ASP A 20 -7.71 -8.03 -16.23
C ASP A 20 -8.04 -8.70 -14.87
N GLU A 21 -8.77 -9.82 -14.88
CA GLU A 21 -9.07 -10.58 -13.65
C GLU A 21 -7.79 -11.17 -13.03
N LEU A 22 -6.90 -11.73 -13.87
CA LEU A 22 -5.60 -12.25 -13.42
C LEU A 22 -4.71 -11.15 -12.82
N ASP A 23 -4.71 -9.96 -13.41
CA ASP A 23 -3.95 -8.81 -12.91
C ASP A 23 -4.45 -8.32 -11.55
N VAL A 24 -5.78 -8.34 -11.31
CA VAL A 24 -6.36 -8.05 -9.98
C VAL A 24 -5.84 -9.05 -8.94
N HIS A 25 -5.84 -10.34 -9.24
CA HIS A 25 -5.34 -11.37 -8.33
C HIS A 25 -3.83 -11.28 -8.12
N TYR A 26 -3.07 -10.99 -9.18
CA TYR A 26 -1.62 -10.77 -9.11
C TYR A 26 -1.30 -9.61 -8.17
N ARG A 27 -1.97 -8.46 -8.31
CA ARG A 27 -1.78 -7.30 -7.44
C ARG A 27 -2.11 -7.62 -5.98
N ALA A 28 -3.21 -8.33 -5.73
CA ALA A 28 -3.60 -8.71 -4.37
C ALA A 28 -2.54 -9.62 -3.71
N LEU A 29 -2.09 -10.65 -4.41
CA LEU A 29 -1.04 -11.56 -3.92
C LEU A 29 0.29 -10.83 -3.72
N ARG A 30 0.65 -9.92 -4.64
CA ARG A 30 1.85 -9.08 -4.52
C ARG A 30 1.78 -8.18 -3.29
N SER A 31 0.63 -7.54 -3.02
CA SER A 31 0.45 -6.71 -1.83
C SER A 31 0.66 -7.52 -0.57
N ILE A 32 -0.03 -8.66 -0.44
CA ILE A 32 0.08 -9.54 0.73
C ILE A 32 1.53 -9.98 0.97
N ALA A 33 2.25 -10.33 -0.11
CA ALA A 33 3.65 -10.72 -0.01
C ALA A 33 4.54 -9.57 0.46
N LEU A 34 4.38 -8.36 -0.11
CA LEU A 34 5.16 -7.19 0.28
C LEU A 34 4.89 -6.75 1.72
N ASP A 35 3.63 -6.74 2.13
CA ASP A 35 3.24 -6.40 3.51
C ASP A 35 3.91 -7.36 4.50
N TYR A 36 3.94 -8.66 4.19
CA TYR A 36 4.63 -9.67 5.01
C TYR A 36 6.15 -9.49 5.04
N ILE A 37 6.77 -9.17 3.89
CA ILE A 37 8.21 -8.90 3.80
C ILE A 37 8.58 -7.72 4.70
N GLU A 38 7.82 -6.63 4.61
CA GLU A 38 8.04 -5.41 5.38
C GLU A 38 7.82 -5.65 6.87
N GLU A 39 6.70 -6.26 7.27
CA GLU A 39 6.37 -6.52 8.68
C GLU A 39 7.41 -7.39 9.38
N HIS A 40 7.98 -8.36 8.66
CA HIS A 40 8.89 -9.35 9.24
C HIS A 40 10.36 -9.16 8.85
N ALA A 41 10.69 -8.09 8.10
CA ALA A 41 12.02 -7.80 7.59
C ALA A 41 12.70 -9.04 6.96
N VAL A 42 11.94 -9.79 6.16
CA VAL A 42 12.44 -11.03 5.55
C VAL A 42 13.28 -10.68 4.31
N PRO A 43 14.50 -11.23 4.17
CA PRO A 43 15.30 -11.01 2.96
C PRO A 43 14.57 -11.42 1.69
N GLU A 44 14.69 -10.60 0.63
CA GLU A 44 13.95 -10.78 -0.61
C GLU A 44 14.31 -12.08 -1.33
N ASP A 45 15.58 -12.50 -1.24
CA ASP A 45 16.05 -13.78 -1.79
C ASP A 45 15.37 -14.98 -1.11
N VAL A 46 15.20 -14.93 0.22
CA VAL A 46 14.47 -15.94 0.98
C VAL A 46 13.00 -15.97 0.59
N VAL A 47 12.35 -14.81 0.48
CA VAL A 47 10.92 -14.75 0.13
C VAL A 47 10.66 -15.26 -1.27
N SER A 48 11.52 -14.92 -2.23
CA SER A 48 11.42 -15.43 -3.60
C SER A 48 11.45 -16.97 -3.64
N ALA A 49 12.34 -17.60 -2.85
CA ALA A 49 12.40 -19.05 -2.74
C ALA A 49 11.15 -19.65 -2.08
N LEU A 50 10.61 -19.01 -1.04
CA LEU A 50 9.39 -19.46 -0.37
C LEU A 50 8.15 -19.37 -1.28
N LEU A 51 8.02 -18.30 -2.07
CA LEU A 51 6.91 -18.15 -3.02
C LEU A 51 6.94 -19.24 -4.10
N VAL A 52 8.14 -19.61 -4.57
CA VAL A 52 8.31 -20.74 -5.50
C VAL A 52 7.90 -22.07 -4.85
N ASP A 53 8.28 -22.31 -3.59
CA ASP A 53 7.89 -23.51 -2.85
C ASP A 53 6.37 -23.59 -2.66
N VAL A 54 5.72 -22.48 -2.28
CA VAL A 54 4.26 -22.38 -2.18
C VAL A 54 3.58 -22.68 -3.52
N ALA A 55 4.11 -22.15 -4.63
CA ALA A 55 3.56 -22.43 -5.95
C ALA A 55 3.63 -23.94 -6.30
N ILE A 56 4.72 -24.61 -5.95
CA ILE A 56 4.88 -26.06 -6.14
C ILE A 56 3.87 -26.83 -5.27
N GLU A 57 3.69 -26.45 -4.00
CA GLU A 57 2.71 -27.08 -3.12
C GLU A 57 1.27 -26.92 -3.64
N LEU A 58 0.90 -25.73 -4.11
CA LEU A 58 -0.39 -25.49 -4.75
C LEU A 58 -0.56 -26.39 -5.99
N ARG A 59 0.48 -26.58 -6.80
CA ARG A 59 0.42 -27.46 -7.97
C ARG A 59 0.22 -28.93 -7.58
N LYS A 60 0.89 -29.39 -6.51
CA LYS A 60 0.70 -30.75 -5.97
C LYS A 60 -0.74 -30.95 -5.50
N VAL A 61 -1.30 -29.97 -4.78
CA VAL A 61 -2.70 -30.00 -4.32
C VAL A 61 -3.66 -30.04 -5.51
N GLY A 62 -3.48 -29.17 -6.50
CA GLY A 62 -4.29 -29.16 -7.73
C GLY A 62 -4.29 -30.52 -8.43
N TYR A 63 -3.10 -31.11 -8.63
CA TYR A 63 -2.98 -32.44 -9.22
C TYR A 63 -3.80 -33.51 -8.46
N VAL A 64 -3.72 -33.51 -7.12
CA VAL A 64 -4.43 -34.48 -6.29
C VAL A 64 -5.95 -34.28 -6.36
N LEU A 65 -6.42 -33.04 -6.41
CA LEU A 65 -7.85 -32.72 -6.45
C LEU A 65 -8.49 -33.00 -7.82
N GLU A 66 -7.74 -32.82 -8.91
CA GLU A 66 -8.25 -32.91 -10.28
C GLU A 66 -8.07 -34.30 -10.92
N THR A 67 -7.17 -35.13 -10.37
CA THR A 67 -6.88 -36.45 -10.92
C THR A 67 -7.71 -37.53 -10.23
N GLU A 68 -8.50 -38.30 -11.00
CA GLU A 68 -9.35 -39.37 -10.47
C GLU A 68 -8.57 -40.44 -9.68
N LYS A 69 -7.35 -40.77 -10.13
CA LYS A 69 -6.45 -41.75 -9.51
C LYS A 69 -5.03 -41.18 -9.45
N PRO A 70 -4.74 -40.31 -8.48
CA PRO A 70 -3.44 -39.66 -8.38
C PRO A 70 -2.35 -40.71 -8.15
N SER A 71 -1.20 -40.53 -8.79
CA SER A 71 -0.06 -41.44 -8.67
C SER A 71 1.24 -40.66 -8.54
N VAL A 72 2.25 -41.29 -7.93
CA VAL A 72 3.59 -40.68 -7.78
C VAL A 72 4.21 -40.36 -9.14
N THR A 73 4.11 -41.27 -10.10
CA THR A 73 4.63 -41.05 -11.46
C THR A 73 3.89 -39.92 -12.16
N GLY A 74 2.56 -39.86 -12.03
CA GLY A 74 1.76 -38.78 -12.61
C GLY A 74 2.10 -37.41 -12.02
N LEU A 75 2.26 -37.32 -10.70
CA LEU A 75 2.67 -36.07 -10.04
C LEU A 75 4.07 -35.63 -10.50
N LYS A 76 5.03 -36.56 -10.66
CA LYS A 76 6.35 -36.22 -11.18
C LYS A 76 6.28 -35.61 -12.58
N LEU A 77 5.51 -36.21 -13.48
CA LEU A 77 5.30 -35.67 -14.83
C LEU A 77 4.64 -34.29 -14.80
N GLU A 78 3.72 -34.08 -13.87
CA GLU A 78 3.06 -32.78 -13.69
C GLU A 78 4.06 -31.70 -13.23
N LEU A 79 4.91 -32.02 -12.26
CA LEU A 79 5.97 -31.12 -11.80
C LEU A 79 7.02 -30.85 -12.88
N ASP A 80 7.37 -31.85 -13.71
CA ASP A 80 8.28 -31.68 -14.83
C ASP A 80 7.71 -30.73 -15.91
N ARG A 81 6.39 -30.79 -16.16
CA ARG A 81 5.71 -29.84 -17.05
C ARG A 81 5.71 -28.43 -16.48
N TRP A 82 5.30 -28.28 -15.22
CA TRP A 82 5.31 -26.99 -14.55
C TRP A 82 6.69 -26.35 -14.52
N ARG A 83 7.75 -27.14 -14.31
CA ARG A 83 9.13 -26.68 -14.43
C ARG A 83 9.44 -26.12 -15.82
N ALA A 84 9.01 -26.79 -16.89
CA ALA A 84 9.24 -26.34 -18.25
C ALA A 84 8.52 -25.01 -18.55
N ASP A 85 7.31 -24.83 -18.01
CA ASP A 85 6.54 -23.58 -18.09
C ASP A 85 7.23 -22.45 -17.32
N PHE A 86 7.67 -22.73 -16.08
CA PHE A 86 8.43 -21.79 -15.26
C PHE A 86 9.76 -21.38 -15.90
N ASP A 87 10.48 -22.32 -16.50
CA ASP A 87 11.67 -22.02 -17.30
C ASP A 87 11.35 -21.09 -18.49
N GLY A 88 10.14 -21.18 -19.03
CA GLY A 88 9.60 -20.25 -20.03
C GLY A 88 9.48 -18.82 -19.49
N VAL A 89 8.87 -18.66 -18.32
CA VAL A 89 8.70 -17.37 -17.62
C VAL A 89 10.06 -16.73 -17.33
N VAL A 90 11.00 -17.51 -16.75
CA VAL A 90 12.37 -17.03 -16.48
C VAL A 90 13.08 -16.59 -17.77
N ARG A 91 12.88 -17.32 -18.88
CA ARG A 91 13.44 -16.91 -20.17
C ARG A 91 12.82 -15.62 -20.71
N SER A 92 11.54 -15.33 -20.44
CA SER A 92 10.91 -14.05 -20.83
C SER A 92 11.54 -12.89 -20.06
N HIS A 93 11.57 -12.97 -18.73
CA HIS A 93 12.18 -11.93 -17.90
C HIS A 93 13.67 -11.70 -18.20
N LYS A 94 14.40 -12.74 -18.59
CA LYS A 94 15.80 -12.58 -19.05
C LYS A 94 15.92 -11.75 -20.32
N LYS A 95 14.94 -11.81 -21.22
CA LYS A 95 14.91 -10.98 -22.44
C LYS A 95 14.54 -9.53 -22.10
N GLU A 96 13.67 -9.34 -21.12
CA GLU A 96 13.21 -8.04 -20.63
C GLU A 96 14.19 -7.39 -19.63
N ALA A 97 15.25 -8.10 -19.22
CA ALA A 97 16.15 -7.65 -18.17
C ALA A 97 16.89 -6.34 -18.52
N GLU A 98 17.21 -6.13 -19.80
CA GLU A 98 17.88 -4.90 -20.24
C GLU A 98 16.96 -3.69 -20.09
N SER A 99 15.74 -3.75 -20.64
CA SER A 99 14.75 -2.67 -20.53
C SER A 99 14.36 -2.41 -19.07
N PHE A 100 14.18 -3.47 -18.28
CA PHE A 100 13.90 -3.34 -16.85
C PHE A 100 15.01 -2.57 -16.11
N LEU A 101 16.28 -2.86 -16.39
CA LEU A 101 17.39 -2.15 -15.76
C LEU A 101 17.50 -0.70 -16.21
N GLU A 102 17.17 -0.40 -17.46
CA GLU A 102 17.11 0.98 -17.97
C GLU A 102 16.01 1.76 -17.26
N GLU A 103 14.77 1.25 -17.28
CA GLU A 103 13.62 1.87 -16.62
C GLU A 103 13.85 2.10 -15.12
N MET A 104 14.45 1.11 -14.43
CA MET A 104 14.74 1.26 -13.01
C MET A 104 15.82 2.32 -12.73
N ARG A 105 16.83 2.46 -13.59
CA ARG A 105 17.85 3.51 -13.44
C ARG A 105 17.26 4.89 -13.62
N ASP A 106 16.39 5.05 -14.62
CA ASP A 106 15.70 6.30 -14.87
C ASP A 106 14.80 6.67 -13.69
N ALA A 107 14.01 5.71 -13.19
CA ALA A 107 13.17 5.91 -12.00
C ALA A 107 13.98 6.28 -10.75
N MET A 108 15.15 5.66 -10.53
CA MET A 108 16.04 6.00 -9.42
C MET A 108 16.65 7.40 -9.58
N ALA A 109 17.04 7.80 -10.80
CA ALA A 109 17.58 9.13 -11.08
C ALA A 109 16.51 10.23 -10.86
N ASP A 110 15.27 9.97 -11.27
CA ASP A 110 14.15 10.88 -11.06
C ASP A 110 13.83 11.05 -9.57
N ALA A 111 13.84 9.95 -8.79
CA ALA A 111 13.62 10.01 -7.35
C ALA A 111 14.70 10.83 -6.62
N ASP A 112 15.97 10.63 -6.97
CA ASP A 112 17.11 11.37 -6.42
C ASP A 112 17.10 12.86 -6.82
N SER A 113 16.65 13.17 -8.04
CA SER A 113 16.42 14.55 -8.49
C SER A 113 15.30 15.23 -7.69
N LEU A 114 14.19 14.52 -7.45
CA LEU A 114 13.07 15.01 -6.65
C LEU A 114 13.48 15.26 -5.19
N GLU A 115 14.23 14.35 -4.59
CA GLU A 115 14.73 14.49 -3.21
C GLU A 115 15.61 15.72 -3.06
N ARG A 116 16.54 15.98 -4.00
CA ARG A 116 17.34 17.21 -4.01
C ARG A 116 16.50 18.47 -4.15
N ALA A 117 15.52 18.48 -5.06
CA ALA A 117 14.65 19.63 -5.26
C ALA A 117 13.78 19.93 -4.02
N VAL A 118 13.39 18.90 -3.26
CA VAL A 118 12.66 19.07 -1.98
C VAL A 118 13.60 19.60 -0.89
N ALA A 119 14.83 19.09 -0.80
CA ALA A 119 15.82 19.57 0.15
C ALA A 119 16.18 21.04 -0.07
N GLU A 120 16.42 21.46 -1.32
CA GLU A 120 16.69 22.86 -1.68
C GLU A 120 15.49 23.79 -1.41
N ARG A 121 14.26 23.27 -1.39
CA ARG A 121 13.05 24.05 -1.08
C ARG A 121 12.76 24.15 0.42
N GLY A 122 13.25 23.20 1.23
CA GLY A 122 13.04 23.16 2.68
C GLY A 122 13.93 24.10 3.49
N GLU A 123 14.93 24.73 2.86
CA GLU A 123 15.84 25.69 3.52
C GLU A 123 15.32 27.14 3.51
N ASP A 124 14.19 27.43 2.86
CA ASP A 124 13.61 28.79 2.76
C ASP A 124 12.39 29.04 3.70
N ASP A 125 12.01 28.10 4.58
CA ASP A 125 10.84 28.19 5.47
C ASP A 125 11.20 28.55 6.94
N ASP A 126 12.32 29.27 7.14
CA ASP A 126 12.78 29.77 8.45
C ASP A 126 12.84 31.32 8.52
N THR A 127 12.13 32.02 7.63
CA THR A 127 11.88 33.47 7.78
C THR A 127 10.40 33.71 7.97
N ASP A 128 10.02 34.00 9.22
CA ASP A 128 8.92 34.91 9.64
C ASP A 128 8.39 34.61 11.06
N ALA A 129 9.13 33.88 11.90
CA ALA A 129 8.81 33.80 13.34
C ALA A 129 9.32 35.02 14.15
N ASP A 130 10.31 35.77 13.63
CA ASP A 130 10.91 36.92 14.32
C ASP A 130 10.19 38.26 14.03
N ASP A 131 9.33 38.32 13.00
CA ASP A 131 8.60 39.54 12.63
C ASP A 131 7.31 39.76 13.45
N GLU A 132 6.74 38.71 14.07
CA GLU A 132 5.58 38.89 14.96
C GLU A 132 5.97 39.50 16.33
N GLU A 133 7.18 39.22 16.86
CA GLU A 133 7.64 39.80 18.13
C GLU A 133 7.99 41.30 17.97
N ALA A 134 8.54 41.69 16.81
CA ALA A 134 8.82 43.09 16.49
C ALA A 134 7.53 43.92 16.32
N LEU A 135 6.50 43.36 15.68
CA LEU A 135 5.21 44.02 15.49
C LEU A 135 4.36 44.08 16.78
N ALA A 136 4.57 43.15 17.72
CA ALA A 136 3.97 43.21 19.05
C ALA A 136 4.58 44.34 19.91
N ALA A 137 5.90 44.53 19.84
CA ALA A 137 6.60 45.58 20.59
C ALA A 137 6.24 47.01 20.11
N GLU A 138 6.06 47.22 18.80
CA GLU A 138 5.60 48.53 18.28
C GLU A 138 4.15 48.86 18.70
N ARG A 139 3.25 47.87 18.75
CA ARG A 139 1.87 48.08 19.21
C ARG A 139 1.77 48.40 20.70
N GLU A 140 2.67 47.88 21.52
CA GLU A 140 2.71 48.17 22.95
C GLU A 140 3.25 49.59 23.22
N ALA A 141 4.20 50.07 22.41
CA ALA A 141 4.70 51.45 22.47
C ALA A 141 3.65 52.48 22.04
N GLU A 142 2.81 52.16 21.05
CA GLU A 142 1.73 53.06 20.58
C GLU A 142 0.55 53.11 21.58
N ALA A 143 0.24 52.00 22.26
CA ALA A 143 -0.79 51.94 23.31
C ALA A 143 -0.42 52.76 24.56
N ALA A 144 0.87 52.82 24.93
CA ALA A 144 1.34 53.63 26.06
C ALA A 144 1.22 55.15 25.81
N GLY A 145 1.25 55.60 24.55
CA GLY A 145 1.05 57.00 24.18
C GLY A 145 -0.41 57.48 24.27
N GLN A 146 -1.38 56.56 24.19
CA GLN A 146 -2.80 56.92 24.13
C GLN A 146 -3.54 56.79 25.47
N ALA A 147 -2.93 56.11 26.46
CA ALA A 147 -3.50 55.91 27.81
C ALA A 147 -3.38 57.13 28.74
N ALA A 148 -2.64 58.18 28.38
CA ALA A 148 -2.48 59.38 29.22
C ALA A 148 -3.65 60.40 29.15
N SER A 149 -4.71 60.17 28.36
CA SER A 149 -5.79 61.17 28.17
C SER A 149 -7.20 60.79 28.63
N ARG A 150 -7.46 59.59 29.14
CA ARG A 150 -8.82 59.21 29.55
C ARG A 150 -8.85 58.49 30.90
N GLY A 151 -8.86 59.31 31.95
CA GLY A 151 -9.38 58.90 33.24
C GLY A 151 -10.91 58.78 33.20
N GLY A 152 -11.47 57.84 33.96
CA GLY A 152 -12.87 57.88 34.34
C GLY A 152 -13.57 56.53 34.50
N SER A 153 -13.51 55.99 35.71
CA SER A 153 -14.64 55.44 36.49
C SER A 153 -15.58 54.41 35.85
N GLY A 154 -15.55 53.18 36.36
CA GLY A 154 -16.66 52.24 36.19
C GLY A 154 -16.38 50.86 36.77
N THR A 155 -16.73 50.65 38.04
CA THR A 155 -16.82 49.35 38.71
C THR A 155 -18.12 48.65 38.32
N ASP A 156 -18.08 47.39 37.87
CA ASP A 156 -19.07 46.39 38.31
C ASP A 156 -18.65 44.94 38.01
N THR A 157 -18.24 44.25 39.08
CA THR A 157 -18.73 42.97 39.60
C THR A 157 -19.43 41.94 38.67
N VAL A 158 -18.93 40.69 38.68
CA VAL A 158 -19.61 39.40 39.04
C VAL A 158 -19.22 38.20 38.15
N ALA A 159 -18.67 37.19 38.84
CA ALA A 159 -18.74 35.72 38.66
C ALA A 159 -18.05 34.98 37.50
N GLU A 160 -16.95 34.31 37.85
CA GLU A 160 -16.73 32.86 37.59
C GLU A 160 -17.45 32.02 38.68
N PRO A 161 -17.49 30.66 38.67
CA PRO A 161 -16.98 29.65 37.71
C PRO A 161 -18.02 28.54 37.38
N GLU A 162 -17.76 27.67 36.39
CA GLU A 162 -17.39 26.25 36.61
C GLU A 162 -17.49 25.35 35.36
N PRO A 163 -16.65 24.29 35.28
CA PRO A 163 -16.54 23.36 34.16
C PRO A 163 -17.17 21.97 34.45
N ALA A 164 -16.92 21.01 33.53
CA ALA A 164 -17.12 19.54 33.60
C ALA A 164 -18.32 19.01 32.76
N ALA A 165 -18.24 17.90 32.03
CA ALA A 165 -17.31 16.77 32.05
C ALA A 165 -17.32 15.99 30.72
N PRO A 166 -16.26 15.20 30.42
CA PRO A 166 -16.28 14.14 29.42
C PRO A 166 -16.85 12.83 29.99
N ARG A 167 -17.49 12.00 29.14
CA ARG A 167 -17.81 10.61 29.46
C ARG A 167 -17.30 9.67 28.37
N THR A 168 -16.07 9.22 28.56
CA THR A 168 -15.54 7.97 28.00
C THR A 168 -16.20 6.79 28.73
N GLY A 169 -16.98 6.00 27.99
CA GLY A 169 -17.56 4.74 28.44
C GLY A 169 -16.86 3.57 27.79
N ILE A 170 -15.94 2.96 28.53
CA ILE A 170 -15.30 1.67 28.26
C ILE A 170 -16.30 0.53 28.49
N ARG A 171 -16.21 -0.55 27.69
CA ARG A 171 -16.45 -2.01 27.98
C ARG A 171 -17.06 -2.68 26.74
N SER A 172 -16.82 -3.93 26.39
CA SER A 172 -15.88 -4.98 26.76
C SER A 172 -16.16 -6.13 25.79
N HIS A 173 -15.14 -6.67 25.10
CA HIS A 173 -15.06 -8.10 24.80
C HIS A 173 -14.90 -8.86 26.14
N PRO A 174 -15.33 -10.13 26.29
CA PRO A 174 -14.82 -11.27 25.50
C PRO A 174 -15.81 -12.44 25.30
N GLY A 175 -15.40 -13.45 24.53
CA GLY A 175 -16.11 -14.75 24.58
C GLY A 175 -15.78 -15.74 23.48
N SER A 176 -14.55 -16.22 23.43
CA SER A 176 -14.18 -17.49 22.79
C SER A 176 -14.98 -18.66 23.37
N LYS A 177 -15.54 -19.52 22.53
CA LYS A 177 -15.78 -20.93 22.88
C LYS A 177 -15.60 -21.84 21.66
N THR A 178 -14.56 -22.65 21.78
CA THR A 178 -14.26 -23.91 21.10
C THR A 178 -15.17 -25.02 21.60
N GLU A 179 -15.86 -25.73 20.70
CA GLU A 179 -16.44 -27.08 20.85
C GLU A 179 -16.61 -27.62 19.41
N HIS A 180 -16.38 -28.88 19.04
CA HIS A 180 -15.82 -30.06 19.68
C HIS A 180 -15.39 -31.02 18.55
#